data_AF-A0A5J4YEC0-F1
#
_entry.id   AF-A0A5J4YEC0-F1
#
_cell.length_a   1.000
_cell.length_b   1.000
_cell.length_c   1.000
_cell.angle_alpha   90.00
_cell.angle_beta   90.00
_cell.angle_gamma   90.00
#
_symmetry.space_group_name_H-M   'P 1'
#
loop_
_entity.id
_entity.type
_entity.pdbx_description
1 polymer ?
#
loop_
_entity_poly.entity_id
_entity_poly.type
_entity_poly.pdbx_seq_one_letter_code
_entity_poly.pdbx_strand_id
1 'polypeptide(L)'
;MQTPARCCQVALFVPNLIGYLRLVLLAAAVCTGVSAPQLTYCLFLVNLLLDGLDGIAARRLNQCSSFGAFLDVFVDNLTRGTLWVWSTPAPFGILPVILETTVFTCTHRGGGAAWKTGCFSQAPRWVQSIMADGFKTPSGALAVVGLMGLPLWLWACRISGTCFTKSDQPDLPLAIVSAYLVS
;
A
#
# COMPACT_ATOMS: atom_id res chain seq x y z
N MET A 1 -14.24 -32.22 2.47
CA MET A 1 -14.62 -31.34 1.34
C MET A 1 -15.23 -30.07 1.92
N GLN A 2 -14.54 -28.92 1.85
CA GLN A 2 -15.17 -27.63 2.12
C GLN A 2 -15.99 -27.25 0.89
N THR A 3 -17.30 -27.04 1.05
CA THR A 3 -18.15 -26.46 0.01
C THR A 3 -17.60 -25.07 -0.38
N PRO A 4 -17.53 -24.73 -1.68
CA PRO A 4 -17.08 -23.40 -2.08
C PRO A 4 -18.00 -22.35 -1.46
N ALA A 5 -17.39 -21.41 -0.73
CA ALA A 5 -18.13 -20.32 -0.12
C ALA A 5 -18.81 -19.50 -1.22
N ARG A 6 -20.07 -19.14 -0.99
CA ARG A 6 -20.79 -18.23 -1.91
C ARG A 6 -20.07 -16.87 -1.93
N CYS A 7 -20.15 -16.12 -3.04
CA CYS A 7 -19.48 -14.81 -3.17
C CYS A 7 -19.77 -13.87 -1.99
N CYS A 8 -21.02 -13.83 -1.50
CA CYS A 8 -21.41 -13.02 -0.34
C CYS A 8 -20.71 -13.45 0.95
N GLN A 9 -20.37 -14.74 1.10
CA GLN A 9 -19.63 -15.23 2.26
C GLN A 9 -18.15 -14.85 2.16
N VAL A 10 -17.58 -14.85 0.96
CA VAL A 10 -16.19 -14.39 0.74
C VAL A 10 -16.06 -12.91 1.10
N ALA A 11 -17.01 -12.06 0.73
CA ALA A 11 -17.01 -10.65 1.13
C ALA A 11 -16.98 -10.43 2.65
N LEU A 12 -17.53 -11.36 3.43
CA LEU A 12 -17.60 -11.31 4.89
C LEU A 12 -16.46 -12.06 5.60
N PHE A 13 -15.44 -12.52 4.88
CA PHE A 13 -14.25 -13.09 5.51
C PHE A 13 -13.56 -12.05 6.40
N VAL A 14 -13.02 -12.49 7.53
CA VAL A 14 -12.32 -11.65 8.51
C VAL A 14 -11.23 -10.77 7.86
N PRO A 15 -10.33 -11.28 7.00
CA PRO A 15 -9.36 -10.42 6.30
C PRO A 15 -10.02 -9.34 5.43
N ASN A 16 -11.16 -9.62 4.80
CA ASN A 16 -11.85 -8.65 3.95
C ASN A 16 -12.55 -7.57 4.76
N LEU A 17 -13.08 -7.91 5.94
CA LEU A 17 -13.61 -6.93 6.90
C LEU A 17 -12.50 -5.99 7.40
N ILE A 18 -11.30 -6.52 7.64
CA ILE A 18 -10.12 -5.69 7.95
C ILE A 18 -9.80 -4.77 6.76
N GLY A 19 -9.82 -5.28 5.52
CA GLY A 19 -9.64 -4.46 4.31
C GLY A 19 -10.66 -3.33 4.18
N TYR A 20 -11.94 -3.56 4.53
CA TYR A 20 -12.95 -2.50 4.55
C TYR A 20 -12.69 -1.46 5.65
N LEU A 21 -12.26 -1.90 6.85
CA LEU A 21 -11.85 -0.99 7.91
C LEU A 21 -10.67 -0.12 7.46
N ARG A 22 -9.69 -0.69 6.76
CA ARG A 22 -8.55 0.03 6.18
C ARG A 22 -9.01 1.13 5.19
N LEU A 23 -10.01 0.85 4.34
CA LEU A 23 -10.64 1.87 3.49
C LEU A 23 -11.28 3.00 4.28
N VAL A 24 -12.00 2.69 5.37
CA VAL A 24 -12.60 3.71 6.24
C VAL A 24 -11.53 4.56 6.93
N LEU A 25 -10.46 3.94 7.42
CA LEU A 25 -9.33 4.65 8.03
C LEU A 25 -8.63 5.58 7.03
N LEU A 26 -8.44 5.12 5.78
CA LEU A 26 -7.89 5.95 4.72
C LEU A 26 -8.81 7.14 4.42
N ALA A 27 -10.12 6.92 4.27
CA ALA A 27 -11.07 8.01 4.05
C ALA A 27 -11.04 9.02 5.21
N ALA A 28 -10.99 8.54 6.46
CA ALA A 28 -10.83 9.40 7.63
C ALA A 28 -9.51 10.20 7.58
N ALA A 29 -8.40 9.58 7.20
CA ALA A 29 -7.10 10.26 7.07
C ALA A 29 -7.12 11.34 5.99
N VAL A 30 -7.81 11.09 4.88
CA VAL A 30 -8.02 12.08 3.81
C VAL A 30 -8.87 13.26 4.31
N CYS A 31 -9.94 12.98 5.07
CA CYS A 31 -10.80 14.01 5.63
C CYS A 31 -10.10 14.87 6.71
N THR A 32 -9.26 14.27 7.56
CA THR A 32 -8.51 15.00 8.59
C THR A 32 -7.37 15.81 7.97
N GLY A 33 -6.73 15.26 6.93
CA GLY A 33 -5.79 15.97 6.08
C GLY A 33 -4.70 16.71 6.84
N VAL A 34 -4.44 17.94 6.40
CA VAL A 34 -3.52 18.88 7.06
C VAL A 34 -4.14 19.62 8.24
N SER A 35 -5.46 19.51 8.44
CA SER A 35 -6.19 20.19 9.53
C SER A 35 -5.88 19.56 10.89
N ALA A 36 -5.62 18.24 10.92
CA ALA A 36 -5.22 17.50 12.11
C ALA A 36 -4.09 16.51 11.76
N PRO A 37 -2.86 16.99 11.50
CA PRO A 37 -1.84 16.18 10.85
C PRO A 37 -1.29 15.07 11.76
N GLN A 38 -1.32 15.23 13.09
CA GLN A 38 -1.00 14.18 14.06
C GLN A 38 -2.04 13.05 14.04
N LEU A 39 -3.33 13.39 13.93
CA LEU A 39 -4.38 12.39 13.80
C LEU A 39 -4.26 11.63 12.48
N THR A 40 -4.03 12.35 11.38
CA THR A 40 -3.75 11.77 10.06
C THR A 40 -2.58 10.78 10.10
N TYR A 41 -1.47 11.15 10.78
CA TYR A 41 -0.33 10.25 10.99
C TYR A 41 -0.72 8.96 11.71
N CYS A 42 -1.45 9.07 12.83
CA CYS A 42 -1.92 7.92 13.59
C CYS A 42 -2.85 7.02 12.77
N LEU A 43 -3.74 7.61 11.97
CA LEU A 43 -4.64 6.85 11.09
C LEU A 43 -3.86 6.05 10.04
N PHE A 44 -2.85 6.66 9.39
CA PHE A 44 -1.97 5.93 8.47
C PHE A 44 -1.16 4.83 9.18
N LEU A 45 -0.62 5.10 10.38
CA LEU A 45 0.12 4.11 11.14
C LEU A 45 -0.75 2.89 11.47
N VAL A 46 -1.98 3.10 11.96
CA VAL A 46 -2.93 2.00 12.23
C VAL A 46 -3.28 1.26 10.95
N ASN A 47 -3.51 1.97 9.84
CA ASN A 47 -3.81 1.37 8.55
C ASN A 47 -2.68 0.43 8.06
N LEU A 48 -1.41 0.86 8.20
CA LEU A 48 -0.23 0.05 7.88
C LEU A 48 -0.09 -1.18 8.80
N LEU A 49 -0.48 -1.08 10.07
CA LEU A 49 -0.46 -2.24 10.98
C LEU A 49 -1.53 -3.27 10.61
N LEU A 50 -2.73 -2.80 10.22
CA LEU A 50 -3.84 -3.66 9.83
C LEU A 50 -3.56 -4.45 8.54
N ASP A 51 -2.77 -3.88 7.62
CA ASP A 51 -2.26 -4.56 6.43
C ASP A 51 -1.52 -5.86 6.76
N GLY A 52 -0.59 -5.82 7.71
CA GLY A 52 0.10 -7.03 8.14
C GLY A 52 -0.85 -8.05 8.80
N LEU A 53 -1.88 -7.56 9.50
CA LEU A 53 -2.82 -8.38 10.24
C LEU A 53 -3.84 -9.10 9.34
N ASP A 54 -4.31 -8.48 8.26
CA ASP A 54 -5.26 -9.13 7.34
C ASP A 54 -4.64 -10.37 6.68
N GLY A 55 -3.38 -10.31 6.26
CA GLY A 55 -2.67 -11.44 5.67
C GLY A 55 -2.44 -12.55 6.70
N ILE A 56 -2.13 -12.20 7.95
CA ILE A 56 -2.01 -13.17 9.04
C ILE A 56 -3.36 -13.84 9.30
N ALA A 57 -4.45 -13.08 9.38
CA ALA A 57 -5.80 -13.59 9.57
C ALA A 57 -6.22 -14.52 8.42
N ALA A 58 -5.98 -14.13 7.16
CA ALA A 58 -6.28 -14.94 5.99
C ALA A 58 -5.62 -16.32 6.05
N ARG A 59 -4.33 -16.37 6.41
CA ARG A 59 -3.56 -17.62 6.53
C ARG A 59 -4.01 -18.47 7.73
N ARG A 60 -4.23 -17.86 8.90
CA ARG A 60 -4.62 -18.57 10.12
C ARG A 60 -6.04 -19.13 10.06
N LEU A 61 -6.96 -18.40 9.42
CA LEU A 61 -8.36 -18.79 9.28
C LEU A 61 -8.64 -19.59 8.01
N ASN A 62 -7.62 -19.81 7.17
CA ASN A 62 -7.74 -20.47 5.87
C ASN A 62 -8.80 -19.78 4.96
N GLN A 63 -8.79 -18.44 4.97
CA GLN A 63 -9.74 -17.54 4.29
C GLN A 63 -9.08 -16.78 3.12
N CYS A 64 -8.01 -17.33 2.54
CA CYS A 64 -7.38 -16.75 1.34
C CYS A 64 -8.34 -16.82 0.13
N SER A 65 -8.50 -15.71 -0.58
CA SER A 65 -9.39 -15.61 -1.75
C SER A 65 -8.86 -14.63 -2.79
N SER A 66 -9.24 -14.80 -4.05
CA SER A 66 -8.87 -13.86 -5.12
C SER A 66 -9.44 -12.46 -4.91
N PHE A 67 -10.66 -12.37 -4.37
CA PHE A 67 -11.27 -11.09 -4.00
C PHE A 67 -10.48 -10.39 -2.89
N GLY A 68 -10.10 -11.12 -1.84
CA GLY A 68 -9.27 -10.56 -0.76
C GLY A 68 -7.90 -10.11 -1.25
N ALA A 69 -7.24 -10.89 -2.11
CA ALA A 69 -5.96 -10.49 -2.71
C ALA A 69 -6.08 -9.23 -3.60
N PHE A 70 -7.18 -9.08 -4.34
CA PHE A 70 -7.46 -7.87 -5.10
C PHE A 70 -7.72 -6.67 -4.17
N LEU A 71 -8.56 -6.86 -3.14
CA LEU A 71 -8.90 -5.81 -2.19
C LEU A 71 -7.64 -5.30 -1.48
N ASP A 72 -6.76 -6.21 -1.04
CA ASP A 72 -5.49 -5.90 -0.40
C ASP A 72 -4.62 -4.97 -1.29
N VAL A 73 -4.34 -5.40 -2.53
CA VAL A 73 -3.57 -4.60 -3.51
C VAL A 73 -4.21 -3.24 -3.78
N PHE A 74 -5.54 -3.19 -3.87
CA PHE A 74 -6.26 -1.94 -4.13
C PHE A 74 -6.10 -0.94 -2.98
N VAL A 75 -6.35 -1.39 -1.74
CA VAL A 75 -6.25 -0.55 -0.54
C VAL A 75 -4.81 -0.12 -0.27
N ASP A 76 -3.85 -0.99 -0.57
CA ASP A 76 -2.42 -0.71 -0.52
C ASP A 76 -2.03 0.44 -1.44
N ASN A 77 -2.38 0.37 -2.72
CA ASN A 77 -2.05 1.40 -3.69
C ASN A 77 -2.69 2.75 -3.35
N LEU A 78 -3.92 2.73 -2.82
CA LEU A 78 -4.58 3.96 -2.36
C LEU A 78 -3.87 4.56 -1.14
N THR A 79 -3.56 3.73 -0.15
CA THR A 79 -2.94 4.18 1.10
C THR A 79 -1.54 4.70 0.86
N ARG A 80 -0.70 3.90 0.18
CA ARG A 80 0.68 4.27 -0.13
C ARG A 80 0.72 5.46 -1.06
N GLY A 81 -0.14 5.50 -2.08
CA GLY A 81 -0.20 6.60 -3.02
C GLY A 81 -0.56 7.93 -2.37
N THR A 82 -1.59 7.92 -1.52
CA THR A 82 -1.95 9.10 -0.73
C THR A 82 -0.79 9.55 0.15
N LEU A 83 -0.16 8.63 0.90
CA LEU A 83 0.90 8.97 1.83
C LEU A 83 2.15 9.53 1.11
N TRP A 84 2.57 8.95 -0.01
CA TRP A 84 3.72 9.41 -0.80
C TRP A 84 3.50 10.80 -1.41
N VAL A 85 2.33 11.05 -2.01
CA VAL A 85 1.98 12.36 -2.56
C VAL A 85 1.96 13.42 -1.47
N TRP A 86 1.48 13.06 -0.29
CA TRP A 86 1.34 13.97 0.84
C TRP A 86 2.64 14.25 1.58
N SER A 87 3.61 13.35 1.51
CA SER A 87 4.86 13.43 2.27
C SER A 87 6.02 13.97 1.45
N THR A 88 5.88 14.05 0.12
CA THR A 88 6.98 14.39 -0.79
C THR A 88 6.56 15.49 -1.77
N PRO A 89 7.42 16.48 -2.08
CA PRO A 89 7.14 17.50 -3.10
C PRO A 89 6.74 16.92 -4.45
N ALA A 90 5.85 17.62 -5.14
CA ALA A 90 5.53 17.29 -6.52
C ALA A 90 6.76 17.52 -7.43
N PRO A 91 7.01 16.66 -8.43
CA PRO A 91 6.24 15.47 -8.80
C PRO A 91 6.70 14.18 -8.08
N PHE A 92 7.72 14.23 -7.22
CA PHE A 92 8.41 13.04 -6.72
C PHE A 92 7.51 12.08 -5.93
N GLY A 93 6.47 12.57 -5.27
CA GLY A 93 5.51 11.73 -4.55
C GLY A 93 4.72 10.75 -5.42
N ILE A 94 4.54 11.02 -6.73
CA ILE A 94 3.79 10.12 -7.62
C ILE A 94 4.64 8.98 -8.20
N LEU A 95 5.96 9.15 -8.24
CA LEU A 95 6.87 8.22 -8.90
C LEU A 95 6.86 6.82 -8.27
N PRO A 96 6.91 6.66 -6.93
CA PRO A 96 6.83 5.34 -6.31
C PRO A 96 5.54 4.60 -6.64
N VAL A 97 4.42 5.33 -6.69
CA VAL A 97 3.07 4.79 -6.95
C VAL A 97 2.94 4.26 -8.37
N ILE A 98 3.39 5.06 -9.34
CA ILE A 98 3.39 4.68 -10.75
C ILE A 98 4.28 3.45 -10.95
N LEU A 99 5.49 3.47 -10.38
CA LEU A 99 6.43 2.37 -10.50
C LEU A 99 5.86 1.08 -9.89
N GLU A 100 5.34 1.14 -8.67
CA GLU A 100 4.74 0.00 -7.96
C GLU A 100 3.57 -0.60 -8.76
N THR A 101 2.63 0.25 -9.19
CA THR A 101 1.43 -0.20 -9.93
C THR A 101 1.82 -0.79 -11.29
N THR A 102 2.78 -0.19 -11.99
CA THR A 102 3.26 -0.68 -13.29
C THR A 102 3.98 -2.01 -13.14
N VAL A 103 4.92 -2.12 -12.20
CA VAL A 103 5.65 -3.38 -11.96
C VAL A 103 4.68 -4.48 -11.53
N PHE A 104 3.75 -4.18 -10.63
CA PHE A 104 2.74 -5.13 -10.19
C PHE A 104 1.86 -5.60 -11.36
N THR A 105 1.31 -4.69 -12.16
CA THR A 105 0.44 -5.07 -13.28
C THR A 105 1.18 -5.86 -14.37
N CYS A 106 2.40 -5.46 -14.73
CA CYS A 106 3.22 -6.19 -15.69
C CYS A 106 3.56 -7.60 -15.21
N THR A 107 3.99 -7.73 -13.95
CA THR A 107 4.38 -9.04 -13.38
C THR A 107 3.15 -9.93 -13.13
N HIS A 108 2.03 -9.36 -12.70
CA HIS A 108 0.78 -10.08 -12.50
C HIS A 108 0.15 -10.53 -13.81
N ARG A 109 0.25 -9.72 -14.88
CA ARG A 109 -0.21 -10.13 -16.23
C ARG A 109 0.58 -11.33 -16.77
N GLY A 110 1.88 -11.40 -16.48
CA GLY A 110 2.74 -12.51 -16.93
C GLY A 110 2.64 -13.77 -16.06
N GLY A 111 2.58 -13.62 -14.73
CA GLY A 111 2.68 -14.72 -13.77
C GLY A 111 1.44 -15.02 -12.94
N GLY A 112 0.37 -14.21 -13.04
CA GLY A 112 -0.86 -14.38 -12.26
C GLY A 112 -0.63 -14.44 -10.75
N ALA A 113 -1.26 -15.41 -10.08
CA ALA A 113 -1.08 -15.65 -8.64
C ALA A 113 0.38 -15.99 -8.26
N ALA A 114 1.17 -16.47 -9.22
CA ALA A 114 2.56 -16.86 -9.06
C ALA A 114 3.54 -15.76 -9.54
N TRP A 115 3.11 -14.49 -9.60
CA TRP A 115 3.92 -13.37 -10.12
C TRP A 115 5.29 -13.19 -9.43
N LYS A 116 5.44 -13.65 -8.19
CA LYS A 116 6.71 -13.61 -7.45
C LYS A 116 7.69 -14.71 -7.84
N THR A 117 7.21 -15.81 -8.42
CA THR A 117 8.00 -17.02 -8.72
C THR A 117 8.53 -16.97 -10.15
N GLY A 118 9.85 -17.12 -10.32
CA GLY A 118 10.52 -17.20 -11.63
C GLY A 118 10.64 -15.88 -12.41
N CYS A 119 9.75 -14.91 -12.16
CA CYS A 119 9.70 -13.63 -12.88
C CYS A 119 11.00 -12.80 -12.76
N PHE A 120 11.69 -12.90 -11.61
CA PHE A 120 12.91 -12.14 -11.33
C PHE A 120 14.21 -12.92 -11.55
N SER A 121 14.15 -14.10 -12.17
CA SER A 121 15.33 -14.96 -12.40
C SER A 121 16.41 -14.29 -13.30
N GLN A 122 15.99 -13.42 -14.21
CA GLN A 122 16.88 -12.64 -15.09
C GLN A 122 17.15 -11.21 -14.60
N ALA A 123 16.62 -10.83 -13.44
CA ALA A 123 16.82 -9.48 -12.89
C ALA A 123 18.26 -9.27 -12.38
N PRO A 124 18.74 -8.03 -12.23
CA PRO A 124 20.02 -7.76 -11.58
C PRO A 124 20.12 -8.39 -10.18
N ARG A 125 21.35 -8.76 -9.75
CA ARG A 125 21.58 -9.49 -8.48
C ARG A 125 20.98 -8.81 -7.25
N TRP A 126 21.00 -7.48 -7.19
CA TRP A 126 20.42 -6.73 -6.08
C TRP A 126 18.89 -6.84 -6.03
N VAL A 127 18.21 -6.88 -7.19
CA VAL A 127 16.77 -7.14 -7.28
C VAL A 127 16.46 -8.56 -6.83
N GLN A 128 17.25 -9.54 -7.29
CA GLN A 128 17.07 -10.94 -6.87
C GLN A 128 17.19 -11.09 -5.35
N SER A 129 18.14 -10.39 -4.73
CA SER A 129 18.31 -10.37 -3.27
C SER A 129 17.09 -9.80 -2.54
N ILE A 130 16.49 -8.72 -3.06
CA ILE A 130 15.27 -8.11 -2.50
C ILE A 130 14.07 -9.06 -2.65
N MET A 131 13.93 -9.70 -3.81
CA MET A 131 12.79 -10.54 -4.15
C MET A 131 12.87 -11.96 -3.54
N ALA A 132 14.05 -12.37 -3.06
CA ALA A 132 14.28 -13.70 -2.50
C ALA A 132 13.33 -14.01 -1.33
N ASP A 133 12.88 -15.26 -1.25
CA ASP A 133 11.94 -15.79 -0.25
C ASP A 133 10.64 -14.98 -0.08
N GLY A 134 10.26 -14.21 -1.10
CA GLY A 134 9.11 -13.32 -1.05
C GLY A 134 9.31 -12.17 -0.07
N PHE A 135 10.46 -11.49 -0.16
CA PHE A 135 10.89 -10.34 0.66
C PHE A 135 11.32 -10.69 2.10
N LYS A 136 11.54 -11.98 2.42
CA LYS A 136 11.94 -12.42 3.77
C LYS A 136 13.44 -12.34 4.05
N THR A 137 14.20 -11.66 3.19
CA THR A 137 15.62 -11.36 3.38
C THR A 137 15.81 -10.01 4.06
N PRO A 138 16.98 -9.71 4.66
CA PRO A 138 17.23 -8.38 5.22
C PRO A 138 17.08 -7.25 4.20
N SER A 139 17.50 -7.46 2.95
CA SER A 139 17.33 -6.51 1.85
C SER A 139 15.87 -6.37 1.42
N GLY A 140 15.12 -7.48 1.39
CA GLY A 140 13.68 -7.47 1.13
C GLY A 140 12.90 -6.73 2.21
N ALA A 141 13.18 -7.02 3.48
CA ALA A 141 12.59 -6.34 4.63
C ALA A 141 12.92 -4.84 4.61
N LEU A 142 14.17 -4.46 4.31
CA LEU A 142 14.56 -3.05 4.16
C LEU A 142 13.80 -2.38 3.01
N ALA A 143 13.61 -3.06 1.88
CA ALA A 143 12.85 -2.50 0.76
C ALA A 143 11.38 -2.26 1.14
N VAL A 144 10.74 -3.22 1.82
CA VAL A 144 9.34 -3.09 2.29
C VAL A 144 9.22 -1.98 3.34
N VAL A 145 10.09 -1.97 4.35
CA VAL A 145 10.12 -0.93 5.39
C VAL A 145 10.44 0.44 4.79
N GLY A 146 11.32 0.51 3.79
CA GLY A 146 11.60 1.76 3.09
C GLY A 146 10.37 2.26 2.33
N LEU A 147 9.72 1.39 1.57
CA LEU A 147 8.54 1.76 0.78
C LEU A 147 7.36 2.23 1.64
N MET A 148 7.18 1.64 2.83
CA MET A 148 6.07 1.94 3.74
C MET A 148 6.42 2.99 4.81
N GLY A 149 7.60 2.88 5.41
CA GLY A 149 8.03 3.67 6.57
C GLY A 149 8.66 5.01 6.19
N LEU A 150 9.34 5.11 5.06
CA LEU A 150 9.94 6.38 4.61
C LEU A 150 8.90 7.49 4.43
N PRO A 151 7.77 7.30 3.70
CA PRO A 151 6.80 8.38 3.53
C PRO A 151 6.13 8.74 4.87
N LEU A 152 5.93 7.77 5.77
CA LEU A 152 5.41 8.04 7.11
C LEU A 152 6.39 8.89 7.94
N TRP A 153 7.69 8.60 7.86
CA TRP A 153 8.74 9.39 8.49
C TRP A 153 8.84 10.80 7.90
N LEU A 154 8.77 10.94 6.58
CA LEU A 154 8.73 12.24 5.90
C LEU A 154 7.54 13.09 6.37
N TRP A 155 6.36 12.48 6.52
CA TRP A 155 5.19 13.14 7.11
C TRP A 155 5.46 13.59 8.56
N ALA A 156 6.08 12.76 9.39
CA ALA A 156 6.43 13.13 10.77
C ALA A 156 7.42 14.30 10.83
N CYS A 157 8.44 14.30 9.98
CA CYS A 157 9.38 15.42 9.83
C CYS A 157 8.66 16.71 9.40
N ARG A 158 7.67 16.59 8.50
CA ARG A 158 6.84 17.70 8.07
C ARG A 158 6.01 18.29 9.21
N ILE A 159 5.35 17.45 10.01
CA ILE A 159 4.60 17.89 11.20
C ILE A 159 5.51 18.62 12.18
N SER A 160 6.74 18.12 12.34
CA SER A 160 7.71 18.64 13.29
C SER A 160 8.43 19.89 12.80
N GLY A 161 8.16 20.35 11.57
CA GLY A 161 8.80 21.51 10.96
C GLY A 161 10.26 21.29 10.56
N THR A 162 10.72 20.03 10.48
CA THR A 162 12.12 19.69 10.18
C THR A 162 12.37 19.47 8.69
N CYS A 163 11.35 19.22 7.86
CA CYS A 163 11.45 19.04 6.40
C CYS A 163 10.20 19.52 5.65
N PHE A 164 10.38 20.23 4.51
CA PHE A 164 9.36 20.72 3.56
C PHE A 164 8.29 21.68 4.11
N THR A 165 8.13 22.84 3.48
CA THR A 165 7.20 23.88 3.94
C THR A 165 5.89 23.87 3.15
N LYS A 166 4.84 24.54 3.66
CA LYS A 166 3.49 24.56 3.07
C LYS A 166 3.46 25.12 1.64
N SER A 167 4.46 25.92 1.23
CA SER A 167 4.58 26.52 -0.10
C SER A 167 5.01 25.53 -1.19
N ASP A 168 5.52 24.35 -0.83
CA ASP A 168 6.15 23.43 -1.78
C ASP A 168 5.18 22.41 -2.42
N GLN A 169 3.86 22.61 -2.29
CA GLN A 169 2.84 21.63 -2.68
C GLN A 169 1.73 22.21 -3.59
N PRO A 170 1.27 21.47 -4.61
CA PRO A 170 0.12 21.84 -5.43
C PRO A 170 -1.20 21.70 -4.66
N ASP A 171 -2.25 22.38 -5.12
CA ASP A 171 -3.57 22.37 -4.49
C ASP A 171 -4.15 20.94 -4.41
N LEU A 172 -4.28 20.47 -3.16
CA LEU A 172 -4.48 19.10 -2.69
C LEU A 172 -5.66 18.29 -3.28
N PRO A 173 -6.82 18.86 -3.71
CA PRO A 173 -7.94 18.05 -4.21
C PRO A 173 -7.77 17.58 -5.65
N LEU A 174 -7.08 18.34 -6.51
CA LEU A 174 -7.05 18.08 -7.96
C LEU A 174 -5.96 17.08 -8.35
N ALA A 175 -4.83 17.05 -7.64
CA ALA A 175 -3.71 16.16 -7.99
C ALA A 175 -4.03 14.67 -7.73
N ILE A 176 -4.72 14.36 -6.63
CA ILE A 176 -5.13 12.99 -6.28
C ILE A 176 -6.23 12.53 -7.24
N VAL A 177 -7.25 13.35 -7.45
CA VAL A 177 -8.36 13.05 -8.37
C VAL A 177 -7.85 12.91 -9.81
N SER A 178 -6.92 13.75 -10.26
CA SER A 178 -6.31 13.62 -11.60
C SER A 178 -5.37 12.41 -11.73
N ALA A 179 -4.65 12.02 -10.68
CA ALA A 179 -3.76 10.85 -10.72
C ALA A 179 -4.53 9.52 -10.78
N TYR A 180 -5.69 9.45 -10.12
CA TYR A 180 -6.53 8.24 -10.11
C TYR A 180 -7.57 8.19 -11.25
N LEU A 181 -7.95 9.32 -11.87
CA LEU A 181 -8.93 9.35 -12.99
C LEU A 181 -8.31 9.31 -14.40
N VAL A 182 -6.98 9.44 -14.55
CA VAL A 182 -6.28 9.43 -15.85
C VAL A 182 -5.56 8.08 -16.12
N SER A 183 -5.69 7.10 -15.22
CA SER A 183 -5.26 5.70 -15.46
C SER A 183 -6.45 4.83 -15.88
#